data_AF-A0A6V7Y4T9-F1
#
_entry.id   AF-A0A6V7Y4T9-F1
#
_cell.length_a   1.000
_cell.length_b   1.000
_cell.length_c   1.000
_cell.angle_alpha   90.00
_cell.angle_beta   90.00
_cell.angle_gamma   90.00
#
_symmetry.space_group_name_H-M   'P 1'
#
loop_
_entity.id
_entity.type
_entity.pdbx_description
1 polymer ?
#
loop_
_entity_poly.entity_id
_entity_poly.type
_entity_poly.pdbx_seq_one_letter_code
_entity_poly.pdbx_strand_id
1 'polypeptide(L)'
;MSCPKQINENSPLALNSALSIFSVPPTNVSVVRSFFREILPLSTITQDSPYLFRLFSDNLWTDLSRTYLYLELSIEKLGATGKWVDIEATDNSIGSIQGIGQTFVQQLKVTVGNTEVYDSGTLYPYKAYITNELSFPDNVKSHFLASIGYYRTEKHDDPTDDGFKNRCSIFANGKRSQFLSRLDFDLGNQELFLLNNLDIHFSIYKSKDAFILQNIKEGDNNQYRLYVHDVKLFSKMVEVQPSLNMNIYKTLESKPATYAVRRTEMKSTYLTSGRTEIEYNAFSSAIPRRITVALVSNKAFNGDIALSPFNFKPFDIRDISVHTGGIFILWSLTS
;
A
#
# COMPACT_ATOMS: atom_id res chain seq x y z
N MET A 1 -3.35 28.38 26.32
CA MET A 1 -2.51 27.20 26.04
C MET A 1 -3.44 26.01 25.87
N SER A 2 -3.58 25.47 24.66
CA SER A 2 -4.39 24.27 24.43
C SER A 2 -3.67 23.07 25.04
N CYS A 3 -4.25 22.48 26.09
CA CYS A 3 -3.74 21.23 26.65
C CYS A 3 -3.79 20.15 25.55
N PRO A 4 -2.68 19.46 25.23
CA PRO A 4 -2.69 18.42 24.21
C PRO A 4 -3.64 17.28 24.62
N LYS A 5 -4.56 16.91 23.74
CA LYS A 5 -5.50 15.80 23.97
C LYS A 5 -4.70 14.50 24.12
N GLN A 6 -4.85 13.83 25.27
CA GLN A 6 -4.22 12.54 25.53
C GLN A 6 -4.78 11.47 24.58
N ILE A 7 -3.91 10.53 24.18
CA ILE A 7 -4.29 9.42 23.29
C ILE A 7 -5.24 8.43 24.03
N ASN A 8 -5.07 8.30 25.34
CA ASN A 8 -5.88 7.53 26.27
C ASN A 8 -5.84 8.24 27.64
N GLU A 9 -6.86 8.08 28.47
CA GLU A 9 -6.91 8.62 29.85
C GLU A 9 -5.69 8.22 30.70
N ASN A 10 -5.13 7.04 30.42
CA ASN A 10 -3.94 6.51 31.11
C ASN A 10 -2.62 6.85 30.41
N SER A 11 -2.62 7.65 29.35
CA SER A 11 -1.41 7.99 28.60
C SER A 11 -0.56 9.00 29.39
N PRO A 12 0.67 8.64 29.82
CA PRO A 12 1.53 9.60 30.49
C PRO A 12 1.96 10.71 29.52
N LEU A 13 2.20 11.91 30.06
CA LEU A 13 2.82 12.99 29.30
C LEU A 13 4.29 12.66 29.07
N ALA A 14 4.73 12.74 27.82
CA ALA A 14 6.11 12.46 27.43
C ALA A 14 6.77 13.71 26.84
N LEU A 15 8.05 13.89 27.11
CA LEU A 15 8.90 14.86 26.44
C LEU A 15 9.39 14.28 25.12
N ASN A 16 9.69 15.14 24.14
CA ASN A 16 10.27 14.70 22.88
C ASN A 16 11.65 14.08 23.14
N SER A 17 11.85 12.82 22.74
CA SER A 17 13.10 12.07 22.94
C SER A 17 14.30 12.75 22.27
N ALA A 18 14.08 13.55 21.22
CA ALA A 18 15.13 14.34 20.57
C ALA A 18 15.76 15.42 21.48
N LEU A 19 15.09 15.79 22.58
CA LEU A 19 15.58 16.77 23.55
C LEU A 19 16.38 16.11 24.70
N SER A 20 16.43 14.76 24.75
CA SER A 20 17.20 14.01 25.74
C SER A 20 18.67 13.87 25.33
N ILE A 21 19.31 14.98 24.96
CA ILE A 21 20.66 15.00 24.36
C ILE A 21 21.78 14.51 25.28
N PHE A 22 21.53 14.41 26.59
CA PHE A 22 22.52 13.96 27.58
C PHE A 22 22.31 12.52 28.05
N SER A 23 21.24 11.84 27.61
CA SER A 23 21.00 10.45 28.02
C SER A 23 21.85 9.50 27.19
N VAL A 24 22.56 8.59 27.87
CA VAL A 24 23.22 7.46 27.20
C VAL A 24 22.14 6.50 26.68
N PRO A 25 22.15 6.12 25.39
CA PRO A 25 21.18 5.17 24.85
C PRO A 25 21.24 3.82 25.58
N PRO A 26 20.10 3.24 25.99
CA PRO A 26 20.08 1.95 26.66
C PRO A 26 20.43 0.80 25.70
N THR A 27 21.14 -0.21 26.20
CA THR A 27 21.43 -1.43 25.44
C THR A 27 20.20 -2.34 25.40
N ASN A 28 19.78 -2.74 24.21
CA ASN A 28 18.69 -3.70 24.04
C ASN A 28 19.17 -5.13 24.33
N VAL A 29 18.58 -5.76 25.35
CA VAL A 29 18.81 -7.17 25.73
C VAL A 29 17.56 -8.04 25.60
N SER A 30 16.46 -7.49 25.06
CA SER A 30 15.17 -8.17 24.99
C SER A 30 15.04 -9.11 23.81
N VAL A 31 15.76 -8.85 22.72
CA VAL A 31 15.71 -9.66 21.49
C VAL A 31 16.93 -10.56 21.41
N VAL A 32 16.70 -11.87 21.38
CA VAL A 32 17.75 -12.89 21.23
C VAL A 32 18.17 -13.01 19.77
N ARG A 33 17.19 -13.13 18.87
CA ARG A 33 17.41 -13.14 17.42
C ARG A 33 16.18 -12.66 16.67
N SER A 34 16.37 -12.25 15.42
CA SER A 34 15.27 -11.97 14.49
C SER A 34 15.62 -12.41 13.09
N PHE A 35 14.64 -12.91 12.33
CA PHE A 35 14.82 -13.39 10.96
C PHE A 35 13.55 -13.23 10.14
N PHE A 36 13.66 -13.27 8.81
CA PHE A 36 12.50 -13.28 7.92
C PHE A 36 12.04 -14.72 7.70
N ARG A 37 10.75 -14.96 7.91
CA ARG A 37 10.07 -16.21 7.56
C ARG A 37 9.35 -16.04 6.24
N GLU A 38 9.64 -16.93 5.31
CA GLU A 38 8.87 -17.07 4.07
C GLU A 38 7.54 -17.78 4.38
N ILE A 39 6.46 -17.23 3.85
CA ILE A 39 5.10 -17.73 3.98
C ILE A 39 4.57 -17.93 2.56
N LEU A 40 4.26 -19.18 2.26
CA LEU A 40 3.71 -19.57 0.96
C LEU A 40 2.19 -19.37 0.94
N PRO A 41 1.59 -19.19 -0.25
CA PRO A 41 0.14 -19.19 -0.40
C PRO A 41 -0.47 -20.51 0.08
N LEU A 42 -1.66 -20.45 0.68
CA LEU A 42 -2.40 -21.63 1.15
C LEU A 42 -2.92 -22.50 0.00
N SER A 43 -3.18 -21.88 -1.16
CA SER A 43 -3.66 -22.54 -2.36
C SER A 43 -2.65 -22.42 -3.49
N THR A 44 -2.78 -23.28 -4.50
CA THR A 44 -2.01 -23.15 -5.74
C THR A 44 -2.20 -21.75 -6.33
N ILE A 45 -1.11 -21.18 -6.83
CA ILE A 45 -1.11 -19.85 -7.46
C ILE A 45 -1.95 -19.91 -8.72
N THR A 46 -3.06 -19.18 -8.71
CA THR A 46 -3.93 -18.94 -9.86
C THR A 46 -3.71 -17.53 -10.37
N GLN A 47 -4.13 -17.26 -11.61
CA GLN A 47 -4.12 -15.90 -12.17
C GLN A 47 -5.24 -15.03 -11.57
N ASP A 48 -6.24 -15.69 -10.96
CA ASP A 48 -7.34 -15.08 -10.25
C ASP A 48 -7.03 -14.95 -8.75
N SER A 49 -7.54 -13.88 -8.15
CA SER A 49 -7.48 -13.60 -6.71
C SER A 49 -8.64 -14.23 -5.94
N PRO A 50 -8.56 -14.44 -4.60
CA PRO A 50 -7.55 -13.95 -3.67
C PRO A 50 -6.33 -14.87 -3.46
N TYR A 51 -5.19 -14.27 -3.15
CA TYR A 51 -4.02 -14.97 -2.59
C TYR A 51 -4.13 -14.97 -1.06
N LEU A 52 -4.23 -16.15 -0.48
CA LEU A 52 -4.41 -16.34 0.96
C LEU A 52 -3.10 -16.79 1.60
N PHE A 53 -2.64 -16.06 2.62
CA PHE A 53 -1.48 -16.41 3.42
C PHE A 53 -1.90 -16.59 4.87
N ARG A 54 -1.34 -17.58 5.53
CA ARG A 54 -1.49 -17.77 6.98
C ARG A 54 -0.12 -17.86 7.63
N LEU A 55 0.11 -16.96 8.57
CA LEU A 55 1.14 -17.14 9.57
C LEU A 55 0.54 -17.93 10.72
N PHE A 56 0.97 -19.19 10.86
CA PHE A 56 0.53 -20.05 11.95
C PHE A 56 1.05 -19.55 13.30
N SER A 57 0.25 -19.75 14.34
CA SER A 57 0.60 -19.50 15.73
C SER A 57 1.93 -20.18 16.06
N ASP A 58 2.86 -19.39 16.58
CA ASP A 58 4.19 -19.83 16.98
C ASP A 58 4.57 -19.11 18.28
N ASN A 59 5.57 -19.63 19.00
CA ASN A 59 6.11 -18.99 20.20
C ASN A 59 6.90 -17.71 19.87
N LEU A 60 7.24 -17.48 18.60
CA LEU A 60 7.91 -16.27 18.14
C LEU A 60 6.95 -15.09 18.04
N TRP A 61 7.45 -13.91 18.39
CA TRP A 61 6.73 -12.65 18.21
C TRP A 61 6.82 -12.21 16.75
N THR A 62 5.83 -11.47 16.27
CA THR A 62 5.77 -11.02 14.87
C THR A 62 5.94 -9.51 14.75
N ASP A 63 6.91 -9.07 13.96
CA ASP A 63 7.08 -7.67 13.58
C ASP A 63 6.31 -7.40 12.28
N LEU A 64 5.07 -6.92 12.44
CA LEU A 64 4.17 -6.58 11.34
C LEU A 64 4.61 -5.35 10.53
N SER A 65 5.52 -4.53 11.07
CA SER A 65 6.06 -3.38 10.33
C SER A 65 6.97 -3.81 9.19
N ARG A 66 7.45 -5.05 9.23
CA ARG A 66 8.35 -5.66 8.25
C ARG A 66 7.70 -6.87 7.59
N THR A 67 6.48 -6.67 7.10
CA THR A 67 5.79 -7.63 6.26
C THR A 67 5.91 -7.21 4.78
N TYR A 68 6.53 -8.08 3.98
CA TYR A 68 6.82 -7.82 2.57
C TYR A 68 6.11 -8.82 1.67
N LEU A 69 5.51 -8.33 0.59
CA LEU A 69 4.97 -9.10 -0.51
C LEU A 69 6.03 -9.21 -1.61
N TYR A 70 6.33 -10.43 -2.01
CA TYR A 70 7.15 -10.75 -3.17
C TYR A 70 6.26 -11.20 -4.32
N LEU A 71 6.56 -10.69 -5.52
CA LEU A 71 5.84 -11.00 -6.75
C LEU A 71 6.84 -11.31 -7.87
N GLU A 72 6.59 -12.35 -8.64
CA GLU A 72 7.23 -12.59 -9.93
C GLU A 72 6.19 -12.54 -11.04
N LEU A 73 6.33 -11.59 -11.96
CA LEU A 73 5.30 -11.20 -12.92
C LEU A 73 5.86 -11.14 -14.35
N SER A 74 5.04 -11.49 -15.34
CA SER A 74 5.27 -11.16 -16.76
C SER A 74 4.00 -10.60 -17.40
N ILE A 75 4.11 -10.05 -18.61
CA ILE A 75 2.98 -9.58 -19.39
C ILE A 75 2.79 -10.53 -20.57
N GLU A 76 1.54 -10.93 -20.79
CA GLU A 76 1.13 -11.73 -21.94
C GLU A 76 0.15 -10.95 -22.80
N LYS A 77 0.13 -11.28 -24.09
CA LYS A 77 -0.78 -10.76 -25.10
C LYS A 77 -1.61 -11.90 -25.67
N LEU A 78 -2.87 -11.60 -26.01
CA LEU A 78 -3.73 -12.56 -26.69
C LEU A 78 -3.30 -12.69 -28.16
N GLY A 79 -2.77 -13.86 -28.53
CA GLY A 79 -2.38 -14.16 -29.90
C GLY A 79 -3.58 -14.41 -30.81
N ALA A 80 -3.33 -14.42 -32.13
CA ALA A 80 -4.37 -14.62 -33.16
C ALA A 80 -5.13 -15.95 -33.04
N THR A 81 -4.55 -16.96 -32.36
CA THR A 81 -5.16 -18.27 -32.12
C THR A 81 -6.01 -18.32 -30.84
N GLY A 82 -6.21 -17.18 -30.16
CA GLY A 82 -6.93 -17.09 -28.89
C GLY A 82 -6.14 -17.63 -27.69
N LYS A 83 -4.85 -17.92 -27.87
CA LYS A 83 -3.93 -18.33 -26.80
C LYS A 83 -3.12 -17.13 -26.32
N TRP A 84 -2.90 -17.07 -25.02
CA TRP A 84 -2.00 -16.11 -24.42
C TRP A 84 -0.56 -16.49 -24.72
N VAL A 85 0.22 -15.49 -25.15
CA VAL A 85 1.64 -15.60 -25.49
C VAL A 85 2.39 -14.45 -24.83
N ASP A 86 3.66 -14.66 -24.51
CA ASP A 86 4.50 -13.58 -23.96
C ASP A 86 4.61 -12.41 -24.93
N ILE A 87 4.75 -11.18 -24.39
CA ILE A 87 4.95 -10.00 -25.22
C ILE A 87 6.30 -10.02 -25.93
N GLU A 88 6.35 -9.51 -27.16
CA GLU A 88 7.56 -9.48 -27.98
C GLU A 88 8.30 -8.13 -27.87
N ALA A 89 9.51 -8.05 -28.40
CA ALA A 89 10.27 -6.78 -28.42
C ALA A 89 9.57 -5.64 -29.20
N THR A 90 8.62 -5.99 -30.08
CA THR A 90 7.82 -5.04 -30.85
C THR A 90 6.67 -4.43 -30.03
N ASP A 91 6.24 -5.09 -28.95
CA ASP A 91 5.24 -4.61 -28.00
C ASP A 91 5.89 -3.66 -26.96
N ASN A 92 6.56 -2.60 -27.43
CA ASN A 92 7.32 -1.68 -26.58
C ASN A 92 6.47 -0.59 -25.90
N SER A 93 5.16 -0.58 -26.15
CA SER A 93 4.23 0.45 -25.70
C SER A 93 3.33 -0.02 -24.56
N ILE A 94 3.51 -1.26 -24.08
CA ILE A 94 2.79 -1.85 -22.94
C ILE A 94 3.73 -1.95 -21.74
N GLY A 95 3.25 -1.54 -20.57
CA GLY A 95 3.97 -1.64 -19.31
C GLY A 95 2.99 -1.69 -18.13
N SER A 96 3.53 -1.79 -16.92
CA SER A 96 2.70 -1.64 -15.71
C SER A 96 2.47 -0.17 -15.38
N ILE A 97 1.44 0.08 -14.57
CA ILE A 97 1.31 1.34 -13.84
C ILE A 97 2.44 1.48 -12.80
N GLN A 98 2.52 2.66 -12.18
CA GLN A 98 3.52 2.92 -11.15
C GLN A 98 3.39 1.98 -9.96
N GLY A 99 4.54 1.54 -9.44
CA GLY A 99 4.60 0.83 -8.17
C GLY A 99 3.86 -0.51 -8.19
N ILE A 100 3.94 -1.27 -9.29
CA ILE A 100 3.23 -2.55 -9.48
C ILE A 100 3.37 -3.51 -8.30
N GLY A 101 4.52 -3.51 -7.61
CA GLY A 101 4.73 -4.32 -6.40
C GLY A 101 3.71 -4.04 -5.28
N GLN A 102 3.16 -2.83 -5.21
CA GLN A 102 2.11 -2.47 -4.25
C GLN A 102 0.74 -2.34 -4.91
N THR A 103 0.67 -1.77 -6.11
CA THR A 103 -0.59 -1.50 -6.82
C THR A 103 -1.21 -2.75 -7.43
N PHE A 104 -0.45 -3.86 -7.48
CA PHE A 104 -0.96 -5.22 -7.65
C PHE A 104 -2.07 -5.55 -6.65
N VAL A 105 -2.00 -5.04 -5.42
CA VAL A 105 -3.00 -5.26 -4.38
C VAL A 105 -4.16 -4.29 -4.56
N GLN A 106 -5.34 -4.80 -4.93
CA GLN A 106 -6.57 -4.02 -4.98
C GLN A 106 -7.17 -3.81 -3.58
N GLN A 107 -7.18 -4.90 -2.81
CA GLN A 107 -7.73 -4.97 -1.48
C GLN A 107 -6.86 -5.88 -0.63
N LEU A 108 -6.51 -5.40 0.56
CA LEU A 108 -5.79 -6.14 1.58
C LEU A 108 -6.71 -6.30 2.78
N LYS A 109 -6.96 -7.55 3.18
CA LYS A 109 -7.60 -7.89 4.45
C LYS A 109 -6.62 -8.56 5.37
N VAL A 110 -6.60 -8.14 6.63
CA VAL A 110 -5.77 -8.72 7.68
C VAL A 110 -6.65 -9.14 8.85
N THR A 111 -6.57 -10.41 9.21
CA THR A 111 -7.30 -11.01 10.33
C THR A 111 -6.30 -11.56 11.33
N VAL A 112 -6.43 -11.18 12.60
CA VAL A 112 -5.61 -11.69 13.70
C VAL A 112 -6.49 -12.53 14.60
N GLY A 113 -6.11 -13.79 14.82
CA GLY A 113 -6.99 -14.81 15.38
C GLY A 113 -8.26 -14.94 14.54
N ASN A 114 -9.41 -14.60 15.15
CA ASN A 114 -10.72 -14.66 14.52
C ASN A 114 -11.32 -13.26 14.22
N THR A 115 -10.54 -12.18 14.38
CA THR A 115 -11.04 -10.80 14.22
C THR A 115 -10.37 -10.15 13.02
N GLU A 116 -11.17 -9.65 12.07
CA GLU A 116 -10.68 -8.80 10.98
C GLU A 116 -10.26 -7.46 11.58
N VAL A 117 -8.96 -7.17 11.52
CA VAL A 117 -8.38 -5.95 12.10
C VAL A 117 -8.20 -4.83 11.07
N TYR A 118 -8.20 -5.19 9.78
CA TYR A 118 -8.00 -4.25 8.69
C TYR A 118 -8.64 -4.74 7.39
N ASP A 119 -9.35 -3.84 6.71
CA ASP A 119 -9.80 -3.99 5.33
C ASP A 119 -9.56 -2.64 4.63
N SER A 120 -8.76 -2.64 3.55
CA SER A 120 -8.48 -1.42 2.78
C SER A 120 -9.61 -0.99 1.84
N GLY A 121 -10.62 -1.85 1.62
CA GLY A 121 -11.50 -1.73 0.46
C GLY A 121 -10.73 -1.81 -0.86
N THR A 122 -11.34 -1.35 -1.95
CA THR A 122 -10.79 -1.46 -3.32
C THR A 122 -9.80 -0.35 -3.70
N LEU A 123 -9.53 0.59 -2.79
CA LEU A 123 -8.71 1.78 -3.04
C LEU A 123 -7.27 1.65 -2.51
N TYR A 124 -6.82 0.43 -2.21
CA TYR A 124 -5.45 0.19 -1.74
C TYR A 124 -4.38 0.74 -2.70
N PRO A 125 -4.49 0.60 -4.04
CA PRO A 125 -3.47 1.13 -4.96
C PRO A 125 -3.27 2.64 -4.80
N TYR A 126 -4.37 3.39 -4.63
CA TYR A 126 -4.32 4.83 -4.41
C TYR A 126 -3.71 5.18 -3.05
N LYS A 127 -4.09 4.46 -1.99
CA LYS A 127 -3.50 4.63 -0.66
C LYS A 127 -1.97 4.47 -0.71
N ALA A 128 -1.50 3.37 -1.31
CA ALA A 128 -0.09 3.05 -1.40
C ALA A 128 0.67 4.10 -2.23
N TYR A 129 0.15 4.45 -3.41
CA TYR A 129 0.78 5.42 -4.30
C TYR A 129 0.89 6.82 -3.65
N ILE A 130 -0.22 7.35 -3.12
CA ILE A 130 -0.24 8.68 -2.48
C ILE A 130 0.64 8.70 -1.23
N THR A 131 0.65 7.62 -0.45
CA THR A 131 1.51 7.53 0.74
C THR A 131 2.99 7.60 0.35
N ASN A 132 3.41 6.91 -0.72
CA ASN A 132 4.80 6.98 -1.17
C ASN A 132 5.17 8.38 -1.66
N GLU A 133 4.31 9.01 -2.47
CA GLU A 133 4.57 10.36 -3.01
C GLU A 133 4.70 11.42 -1.92
N LEU A 134 3.88 11.32 -0.86
CA LEU A 134 3.84 12.31 0.21
C LEU A 134 4.80 12.03 1.37
N SER A 135 5.30 10.80 1.49
CA SER A 135 6.16 10.40 2.62
C SER A 135 7.64 10.45 2.28
N PHE A 136 8.01 10.24 1.01
CA PHE A 136 9.41 10.09 0.62
C PHE A 136 9.91 11.23 -0.26
N PRO A 137 11.14 11.74 0.01
CA PRO A 137 11.80 12.66 -0.89
C PRO A 137 12.20 11.99 -2.21
N ASP A 138 12.41 12.80 -3.25
CA ASP A 138 12.66 12.34 -4.61
C ASP A 138 13.86 11.39 -4.76
N ASN A 139 14.91 11.56 -3.95
CA ASN A 139 16.06 10.66 -3.94
C ASN A 139 15.67 9.23 -3.52
N VAL A 140 14.79 9.08 -2.53
CA VAL A 140 14.32 7.78 -2.07
C VAL A 140 13.42 7.15 -3.13
N LYS A 141 12.55 7.96 -3.74
CA LYS A 141 11.63 7.51 -4.80
C LYS A 141 12.38 7.00 -6.03
N SER A 142 13.44 7.66 -6.47
CA SER A 142 14.21 7.26 -7.65
C SER A 142 15.08 6.01 -7.46
N HIS A 143 15.48 5.67 -6.23
CA HIS A 143 16.40 4.55 -5.98
C HIS A 143 15.77 3.38 -5.25
N PHE A 144 15.16 3.62 -4.09
CA PHE A 144 14.64 2.53 -3.25
C PHE A 144 13.31 1.99 -3.76
N LEU A 145 12.44 2.86 -4.30
CA LEU A 145 11.13 2.41 -4.80
C LEU A 145 11.22 1.70 -6.16
N ALA A 146 12.40 1.61 -6.78
CA ALA A 146 12.60 0.75 -7.94
C ALA A 146 12.24 -0.72 -7.64
N SER A 147 12.44 -1.19 -6.39
CA SER A 147 12.10 -2.56 -5.96
C SER A 147 10.60 -2.87 -6.02
N ILE A 148 9.75 -1.84 -5.99
CA ILE A 148 8.30 -1.95 -6.13
C ILE A 148 7.82 -1.62 -7.54
N GLY A 149 8.73 -1.35 -8.48
CA GLY A 149 8.40 -0.94 -9.85
C GLY A 149 7.95 0.52 -9.96
N TYR A 150 8.42 1.39 -9.06
CA TYR A 150 8.22 2.83 -9.17
C TYR A 150 9.38 3.46 -9.95
N TYR A 151 9.05 4.22 -10.98
CA TYR A 151 10.02 4.99 -11.77
C TYR A 151 9.49 6.39 -11.94
N ARG A 152 10.28 7.42 -11.61
CA ARG A 152 9.84 8.81 -11.71
C ARG A 152 9.26 9.08 -13.11
N THR A 153 8.00 9.50 -13.15
CA THR A 153 7.28 9.93 -14.36
C THR A 153 6.94 11.39 -14.19
N GLU A 154 7.29 12.20 -15.18
CA GLU A 154 7.00 13.62 -15.21
C GLU A 154 5.83 13.92 -16.14
N LYS A 155 5.72 13.15 -17.23
CA LYS A 155 4.64 13.24 -18.20
C LYS A 155 3.82 11.96 -18.16
N HIS A 156 2.77 11.97 -17.35
CA HIS A 156 1.81 10.88 -17.34
C HIS A 156 1.08 10.79 -18.68
N ASP A 157 0.88 9.56 -19.17
CA ASP A 157 0.20 9.24 -20.44
C ASP A 157 0.96 9.69 -21.69
N ASP A 158 2.28 9.91 -21.58
CA ASP A 158 3.17 10.22 -22.69
C ASP A 158 4.11 9.03 -22.96
N PRO A 159 4.13 8.45 -24.17
CA PRO A 159 5.00 7.32 -24.49
C PRO A 159 6.49 7.69 -24.49
N THR A 160 6.82 8.99 -24.52
CA THR A 160 8.19 9.50 -24.50
C THR A 160 8.74 9.66 -23.08
N ASP A 161 7.91 9.53 -22.04
CA ASP A 161 8.33 9.61 -20.63
C ASP A 161 9.30 8.48 -20.28
N ASP A 162 10.44 8.84 -19.68
CA ASP A 162 11.49 7.87 -19.33
C ASP A 162 11.03 6.90 -18.23
N GLY A 163 10.17 7.37 -17.30
CA GLY A 163 9.57 6.51 -16.29
C GLY A 163 8.69 5.44 -16.90
N PHE A 164 7.87 5.78 -17.89
CA PHE A 164 7.05 4.82 -18.63
C PHE A 164 7.91 3.82 -19.42
N LYS A 165 8.91 4.30 -20.16
CA LYS A 165 9.85 3.42 -20.91
C LYS A 165 10.56 2.43 -19.98
N ASN A 166 10.95 2.86 -18.79
CA ASN A 166 11.56 1.98 -17.78
C ASN A 166 10.57 0.91 -17.27
N ARG A 167 9.28 1.27 -17.08
CA ARG A 167 8.24 0.28 -16.73
C ARG A 167 7.95 -0.71 -17.86
N CYS A 168 8.07 -0.29 -19.12
CA CYS A 168 7.98 -1.21 -20.26
C CYS A 168 9.21 -2.13 -20.33
N SER A 169 10.42 -1.59 -20.10
CA SER A 169 11.68 -2.31 -20.32
C SER A 169 11.89 -3.50 -19.38
N ILE A 170 11.35 -3.45 -18.16
CA ILE A 170 11.42 -4.55 -17.20
C ILE A 170 10.59 -5.77 -17.63
N PHE A 171 9.51 -5.57 -18.39
CA PHE A 171 8.67 -6.65 -18.93
C PHE A 171 8.99 -7.01 -20.39
N ALA A 172 9.76 -6.18 -21.08
CA ALA A 172 10.06 -6.32 -22.51
C ALA A 172 10.54 -7.73 -22.88
N ASN A 173 10.03 -8.26 -23.99
CA ASN A 173 10.37 -9.59 -24.50
C ASN A 173 10.05 -10.72 -23.51
N GLY A 174 8.87 -10.67 -22.88
CA GLY A 174 8.37 -11.69 -21.96
C GLY A 174 9.17 -11.83 -20.67
N LYS A 175 9.97 -10.82 -20.30
CA LYS A 175 10.81 -10.90 -19.11
C LYS A 175 9.96 -11.07 -17.85
N ARG A 176 10.41 -11.99 -17.00
CA ARG A 176 9.88 -12.15 -15.64
C ARG A 176 10.55 -11.14 -14.73
N SER A 177 9.77 -10.22 -14.22
CA SER A 177 10.21 -9.20 -13.28
C SER A 177 9.83 -9.56 -11.86
N GLN A 178 10.76 -9.38 -10.94
CA GLN A 178 10.56 -9.64 -9.52
C GLN A 178 10.42 -8.33 -8.75
N PHE A 179 9.43 -8.28 -7.86
CA PHE A 179 9.14 -7.11 -7.04
C PHE A 179 9.06 -7.53 -5.57
N LEU A 180 9.54 -6.65 -4.70
CA LEU A 180 9.43 -6.80 -3.26
C LEU A 180 8.90 -5.51 -2.67
N SER A 181 7.72 -5.56 -2.07
CA SER A 181 7.02 -4.40 -1.53
C SER A 181 6.61 -4.61 -0.08
N ARG A 182 6.62 -3.54 0.72
CA ARG A 182 6.05 -3.58 2.08
C ARG A 182 4.53 -3.45 1.97
N LEU A 183 3.79 -4.30 2.69
CA LEU A 183 2.33 -4.14 2.83
C LEU A 183 2.01 -2.98 3.78
N ASP A 184 1.04 -2.16 3.40
CA ASP A 184 0.62 -0.96 4.14
C ASP A 184 -0.77 -1.12 4.75
N PHE A 185 -0.79 -1.55 6.01
CA PHE A 185 -2.00 -1.69 6.82
C PHE A 185 -1.77 -1.11 8.20
N ASP A 186 -2.84 -0.72 8.88
CA ASP A 186 -2.74 0.16 10.05
C ASP A 186 -1.95 -0.47 11.21
N LEU A 187 -2.08 -1.79 11.43
CA LEU A 187 -1.34 -2.53 12.46
C LEU A 187 0.14 -2.77 12.08
N GLY A 188 0.50 -2.67 10.81
CA GLY A 188 1.88 -2.68 10.33
C GLY A 188 2.57 -1.32 10.45
N ASN A 189 1.83 -0.25 10.77
CA ASN A 189 2.38 1.10 10.90
C ASN A 189 2.64 1.51 12.37
N GLN A 190 2.52 0.58 13.31
CA GLN A 190 2.87 0.76 14.73
C GLN A 190 4.15 -0.02 15.08
N GLU A 191 4.87 0.42 16.11
CA GLU A 191 6.23 -0.03 16.43
C GLU A 191 6.31 -1.29 17.31
N LEU A 192 5.21 -1.68 17.97
CA LEU A 192 5.18 -2.83 18.87
C LEU A 192 5.10 -4.14 18.08
N PHE A 193 5.82 -5.15 18.55
CA PHE A 193 5.66 -6.50 18.03
C PHE A 193 4.31 -7.07 18.43
N LEU A 194 3.67 -7.79 17.51
CA LEU A 194 2.46 -8.52 17.81
C LEU A 194 2.81 -9.71 18.72
N LEU A 195 1.95 -9.92 19.72
CA LEU A 195 1.98 -11.08 20.60
C LEU A 195 2.11 -12.39 19.82
N ASN A 196 2.90 -13.30 20.37
CA ASN A 196 3.05 -14.67 19.92
C ASN A 196 1.78 -15.51 20.17
N ASN A 197 1.73 -16.72 19.62
CA ASN A 197 0.59 -17.65 19.67
C ASN A 197 -0.71 -17.11 19.06
N LEU A 198 -0.61 -16.16 18.12
CA LEU A 198 -1.74 -15.67 17.34
C LEU A 198 -1.58 -16.06 15.87
N ASP A 199 -2.66 -16.59 15.30
CA ASP A 199 -2.75 -16.81 13.85
C ASP A 199 -2.97 -15.47 13.14
N ILE A 200 -2.30 -15.26 12.01
CA ILE A 200 -2.50 -14.07 11.17
C ILE A 200 -2.84 -14.53 9.76
N HIS A 201 -3.97 -14.05 9.24
CA HIS A 201 -4.40 -14.31 7.88
C HIS A 201 -4.29 -13.03 7.05
N PHE A 202 -3.61 -13.12 5.91
CA PHE A 202 -3.59 -12.06 4.91
C PHE A 202 -4.37 -12.54 3.69
N SER A 203 -5.40 -11.80 3.31
CA SER A 203 -6.11 -12.02 2.05
C SER A 203 -5.82 -10.87 1.10
N ILE A 204 -5.14 -11.19 0.01
CA ILE A 204 -4.67 -10.20 -0.98
C ILE A 204 -5.47 -10.39 -2.26
N TYR A 205 -6.25 -9.39 -2.61
CA TYR A 205 -7.00 -9.36 -3.87
C TYR A 205 -6.18 -8.63 -4.94
N LYS A 206 -6.06 -9.23 -6.12
CA LYS A 206 -5.31 -8.69 -7.25
C LYS A 206 -6.14 -7.61 -7.95
N SER A 207 -5.51 -6.49 -8.28
CA SER A 207 -6.09 -5.44 -9.12
C SER A 207 -6.35 -5.96 -10.53
N LYS A 208 -7.43 -5.49 -11.14
CA LYS A 208 -7.79 -5.89 -12.52
C LYS A 208 -6.65 -5.56 -13.49
N ASP A 209 -6.42 -6.44 -14.47
CA ASP A 209 -5.36 -6.26 -15.46
C ASP A 209 -5.49 -4.92 -16.21
N ALA A 210 -6.72 -4.52 -16.54
CA ALA A 210 -7.01 -3.23 -17.18
C ALA A 210 -6.61 -2.01 -16.32
N PHE A 211 -6.59 -2.14 -15.00
CA PHE A 211 -6.16 -1.07 -14.09
C PHE A 211 -4.63 -1.03 -13.91
N ILE A 212 -3.97 -2.19 -13.86
CA ILE A 212 -2.54 -2.29 -13.54
C ILE A 212 -1.61 -2.24 -14.75
N LEU A 213 -2.16 -2.42 -15.95
CA LEU A 213 -1.43 -2.30 -17.20
C LEU A 213 -1.73 -0.96 -17.87
N GLN A 214 -0.74 -0.44 -18.59
CA GLN A 214 -0.84 0.78 -19.37
C GLN A 214 -0.27 0.56 -20.77
N ASN A 215 -1.07 0.84 -21.80
CA ASN A 215 -0.68 0.82 -23.22
C ASN A 215 -0.98 2.17 -23.88
N ILE A 216 0.06 2.94 -24.20
CA ILE A 216 -0.09 4.31 -24.74
C ILE A 216 -0.06 4.32 -26.29
N LYS A 217 -0.03 3.16 -26.94
CA LYS A 217 -0.07 3.09 -28.41
C LYS A 217 -1.48 3.32 -28.94
N GLU A 218 -1.66 4.41 -29.69
CA GLU A 218 -2.92 4.67 -30.39
C GLU A 218 -3.26 3.56 -31.38
N GLY A 219 -4.53 3.13 -31.38
CA GLY A 219 -5.05 2.12 -32.32
C GLY A 219 -4.60 0.68 -32.02
N ASP A 220 -3.97 0.42 -30.88
CA ASP A 220 -3.64 -0.92 -30.45
C ASP A 220 -4.87 -1.64 -29.84
N ASN A 221 -5.42 -2.60 -30.58
CA ASN A 221 -6.56 -3.40 -30.15
C ASN A 221 -6.16 -4.74 -29.53
N ASN A 222 -4.87 -4.94 -29.21
CA ASN A 222 -4.41 -6.15 -28.56
C ASN A 222 -4.92 -6.22 -27.12
N GLN A 223 -5.24 -7.43 -26.66
CA GLN A 223 -5.57 -7.68 -25.26
C GLN A 223 -4.32 -8.13 -24.53
N TYR A 224 -4.07 -7.50 -23.38
CA TYR A 224 -2.94 -7.80 -22.51
C TYR A 224 -3.44 -8.26 -21.15
N ARG A 225 -2.67 -9.14 -20.51
CA ARG A 225 -2.88 -9.55 -19.13
C ARG A 225 -1.58 -9.64 -18.37
N LEU A 226 -1.65 -9.48 -17.06
CA LEU A 226 -0.52 -9.70 -16.18
C LEU A 226 -0.53 -11.17 -15.74
N TYR A 227 0.54 -11.90 -16.04
CA TYR A 227 0.74 -13.27 -15.60
C TYR A 227 1.57 -13.30 -14.31
N VAL A 228 1.06 -14.04 -13.32
CA VAL A 228 1.66 -14.22 -12.00
C VAL A 228 2.36 -15.58 -11.96
N HIS A 229 3.69 -15.58 -11.86
CA HIS A 229 4.52 -16.79 -11.76
C HIS A 229 4.68 -17.25 -10.31
N ASP A 230 4.93 -16.30 -9.41
CA ASP A 230 5.17 -16.59 -7.98
C ASP A 230 4.67 -15.44 -7.11
N VAL A 231 4.15 -15.78 -5.92
CA VAL A 231 3.68 -14.82 -4.91
C VAL A 231 4.04 -15.38 -3.55
N LYS A 232 4.81 -14.62 -2.78
CA LYS A 232 5.27 -15.03 -1.44
C LYS A 232 5.12 -13.88 -0.47
N LEU A 233 4.91 -14.21 0.81
CA LEU A 233 4.87 -13.22 1.87
C LEU A 233 6.05 -13.46 2.82
N PHE A 234 6.81 -12.42 3.13
CA PHE A 234 7.87 -12.46 4.11
C PHE A 234 7.45 -11.66 5.34
N SER A 235 7.52 -12.26 6.52
CA SER A 235 7.26 -11.56 7.78
C SER A 235 8.44 -11.73 8.72
N LYS A 236 8.78 -10.69 9.46
CA LYS A 236 9.90 -10.74 10.41
C LYS A 236 9.44 -11.36 11.72
N MET A 237 10.09 -12.44 12.10
CA MET A 237 9.93 -13.12 13.39
C MET A 237 10.98 -12.63 14.38
N VAL A 238 10.59 -12.52 15.64
CA VAL A 238 11.43 -12.04 16.73
C VAL A 238 11.38 -13.04 17.88
N GLU A 239 12.55 -13.51 18.30
CA GLU A 239 12.71 -14.31 19.50
C GLU A 239 13.05 -13.39 20.67
N VAL A 240 12.14 -13.34 21.65
CA VAL A 240 12.28 -12.52 22.86
C VAL A 240 12.94 -13.36 23.95
N GLN A 241 13.73 -12.72 24.81
CA GLN A 241 14.36 -13.36 25.97
C GLN A 241 13.31 -14.13 26.80
N PRO A 242 13.57 -15.40 27.18
CA PRO A 242 12.57 -16.23 27.86
C PRO A 242 12.00 -15.64 29.15
N SER A 243 12.85 -15.05 30.00
CA SER A 243 12.42 -14.42 31.27
C SER A 243 11.49 -13.23 31.02
N LEU A 244 11.78 -12.41 30.01
CA LEU A 244 10.93 -11.29 29.62
C LEU A 244 9.59 -11.79 29.06
N ASN A 245 9.62 -12.81 28.19
CA ASN A 245 8.42 -13.41 27.61
C ASN A 245 7.48 -13.90 28.73
N MET A 246 8.02 -14.61 29.73
CA MET A 246 7.24 -15.06 30.91
C MET A 246 6.65 -13.92 31.73
N ASN A 247 7.42 -12.85 31.94
CA ASN A 247 6.93 -11.66 32.65
C ASN A 247 5.79 -10.96 31.88
N ILE A 248 5.88 -10.92 30.55
CA ILE A 248 4.81 -10.38 29.70
C ILE A 248 3.55 -11.24 29.86
N TYR A 249 3.64 -12.57 29.76
CA TYR A 249 2.50 -13.47 29.95
C TYR A 249 1.81 -13.29 31.31
N LYS A 250 2.60 -13.21 32.39
CA LYS A 250 2.06 -12.94 33.72
C LYS A 250 1.37 -11.57 33.81
N THR A 251 1.88 -10.57 33.10
CA THR A 251 1.26 -9.24 33.05
C THR A 251 -0.06 -9.29 32.29
N LEU A 252 -0.15 -10.07 31.21
CA LEU A 252 -1.36 -10.24 30.41
C LEU A 252 -2.54 -10.83 31.20
N GLU A 253 -2.29 -11.61 32.25
CA GLU A 253 -3.33 -12.11 33.17
C GLU A 253 -4.03 -10.96 33.93
N SER A 254 -3.33 -9.84 34.13
CA SER A 254 -3.82 -8.68 34.89
C SER A 254 -4.22 -7.49 34.02
N LYS A 255 -3.59 -7.31 32.87
CA LYS A 255 -3.75 -6.14 32.00
C LYS A 255 -3.68 -6.52 30.52
N PRO A 256 -4.63 -6.09 29.69
CA PRO A 256 -4.57 -6.37 28.26
C PRO A 256 -3.43 -5.61 27.56
N ALA A 257 -2.83 -6.24 26.55
CA ALA A 257 -1.96 -5.55 25.61
C ALA A 257 -2.79 -4.56 24.78
N THR A 258 -2.28 -3.33 24.62
CA THR A 258 -2.95 -2.27 23.85
C THR A 258 -2.02 -1.81 22.74
N TYR A 259 -2.52 -1.83 21.50
CA TYR A 259 -1.79 -1.35 20.33
C TYR A 259 -2.38 -0.02 19.86
N ALA A 260 -1.56 1.02 19.81
CA ALA A 260 -1.98 2.30 19.28
C ALA A 260 -1.93 2.27 17.75
N VAL A 261 -3.09 2.32 17.12
CA VAL A 261 -3.23 2.21 15.66
C VAL A 261 -3.71 3.55 15.08
N ARG A 262 -3.05 4.01 14.01
CA ARG A 262 -3.49 5.17 13.22
C ARG A 262 -4.24 4.67 11.99
N ARG A 263 -5.55 4.95 11.93
CA ARG A 263 -6.39 4.56 10.80
C ARG A 263 -6.23 5.50 9.62
N THR A 264 -6.08 4.94 8.43
CA THR A 264 -6.08 5.67 7.16
C THR A 264 -7.23 5.15 6.31
N GLU A 265 -8.21 6.00 6.05
CA GLU A 265 -9.39 5.66 5.25
C GLU A 265 -9.35 6.36 3.89
N MET A 266 -9.58 5.59 2.82
CA MET A 266 -9.75 6.12 1.47
C MET A 266 -11.23 6.16 1.12
N LYS A 267 -11.69 7.29 0.59
CA LYS A 267 -13.06 7.44 0.06
C LYS A 267 -12.98 8.06 -1.31
N SER A 268 -13.81 7.57 -2.23
CA SER A 268 -13.96 8.14 -3.56
C SER A 268 -15.36 8.70 -3.72
N THR A 269 -15.49 9.75 -4.54
CA THR A 269 -16.77 10.35 -4.91
C THR A 269 -16.67 10.78 -6.36
N TYR A 270 -17.77 10.60 -7.09
CA TYR A 270 -17.84 10.94 -8.50
C TYR A 270 -18.44 12.33 -8.70
N LEU A 271 -17.76 13.18 -9.47
CA LEU A 271 -18.28 14.46 -9.93
C LEU A 271 -18.66 14.34 -11.41
N THR A 272 -19.96 14.46 -11.69
CA THR A 272 -20.47 14.41 -13.07
C THR A 272 -20.13 15.68 -13.83
N SER A 273 -19.76 15.55 -15.10
CA SER A 273 -19.57 16.68 -16.01
C SER A 273 -20.82 17.57 -16.05
N GLY A 274 -20.64 18.89 -16.01
CA GLY A 274 -21.71 19.88 -15.98
C GLY A 274 -22.21 20.26 -14.60
N ARG A 275 -21.78 19.58 -13.53
CA ARG A 275 -22.00 20.07 -12.15
C ARG A 275 -20.89 21.03 -11.74
N THR A 276 -21.27 22.12 -11.09
CA THR A 276 -20.36 23.17 -10.60
C THR A 276 -19.93 22.96 -9.15
N GLU A 277 -20.70 22.20 -8.37
CA GLU A 277 -20.46 21.98 -6.94
C GLU A 277 -20.85 20.56 -6.51
N ILE A 278 -20.17 20.08 -5.47
CA ILE A 278 -20.50 18.84 -4.78
C ILE A 278 -20.19 19.01 -3.30
N GLU A 279 -21.17 18.70 -2.46
CA GLU A 279 -20.99 18.56 -1.02
C GLU A 279 -20.97 17.06 -0.68
N TYR A 280 -19.90 16.61 -0.03
CA TYR A 280 -19.72 15.21 0.35
C TYR A 280 -19.32 15.10 1.80
N ASN A 281 -20.19 14.46 2.60
CA ASN A 281 -19.87 14.15 3.98
C ASN A 281 -18.91 12.96 4.04
N ALA A 282 -17.61 13.25 3.99
CA ALA A 282 -16.58 12.23 3.94
C ALA A 282 -16.42 11.49 5.26
N PHE A 283 -16.55 12.12 6.43
CA PHE A 283 -16.28 11.49 7.73
C PHE A 283 -17.32 11.89 8.78
N SER A 284 -18.01 10.90 9.35
CA SER A 284 -19.12 11.12 10.28
C SER A 284 -18.76 10.90 11.76
N SER A 285 -17.79 10.03 12.06
CA SER A 285 -17.50 9.58 13.43
C SER A 285 -16.21 10.15 14.03
N ALA A 286 -15.22 10.49 13.19
CA ALA A 286 -13.93 10.97 13.62
C ALA A 286 -13.43 12.08 12.70
N ILE A 287 -12.85 13.14 13.31
CA ILE A 287 -12.22 14.23 12.56
C ILE A 287 -10.80 13.77 12.18
N PRO A 288 -10.47 13.67 10.89
CA PRO A 288 -9.13 13.29 10.47
C PRO A 288 -8.11 14.38 10.82
N ARG A 289 -6.89 13.96 11.17
CA ARG A 289 -5.78 14.89 11.44
C ARG A 289 -5.19 15.50 10.16
N ARG A 290 -5.30 14.78 9.03
CA ARG A 290 -4.81 15.19 7.71
C ARG A 290 -5.79 14.69 6.67
N ILE A 291 -6.11 15.55 5.70
CA ILE A 291 -6.91 15.20 4.53
C ILE A 291 -6.02 15.45 3.31
N THR A 292 -6.00 14.50 2.39
CA THR A 292 -5.40 14.63 1.07
C THR A 292 -6.51 14.41 0.06
N VAL A 293 -6.69 15.35 -0.87
CA VAL A 293 -7.64 15.23 -1.98
C VAL A 293 -6.85 15.03 -3.26
N ALA A 294 -7.25 14.05 -4.06
CA ALA A 294 -6.67 13.78 -5.37
C ALA A 294 -7.81 13.61 -6.37
N LEU A 295 -7.62 14.17 -7.57
CA LEU A 295 -8.62 14.18 -8.62
C LEU A 295 -8.07 13.42 -9.81
N VAL A 296 -8.86 12.49 -10.34
CA VAL A 296 -8.48 11.65 -11.48
C VAL A 296 -9.67 11.50 -12.41
N SER A 297 -9.41 11.32 -13.70
CA SER A 297 -10.49 11.08 -14.67
C SER A 297 -11.22 9.76 -14.38
N ASN A 298 -12.52 9.71 -14.66
CA ASN A 298 -13.31 8.49 -14.45
C ASN A 298 -12.80 7.30 -15.26
N LYS A 299 -12.31 7.55 -16.47
CA LYS A 299 -11.77 6.51 -17.35
C LYS A 299 -10.54 5.86 -16.72
N ALA A 300 -9.58 6.68 -16.27
CA ALA A 300 -8.39 6.20 -15.59
C ALA A 300 -8.72 5.49 -14.26
N PHE A 301 -9.68 6.03 -13.49
CA PHE A 301 -10.13 5.40 -12.24
C PHE A 301 -10.70 3.99 -12.45
N ASN A 302 -11.42 3.76 -13.56
CA ASN A 302 -12.00 2.46 -13.89
C ASN A 302 -11.05 1.53 -14.66
N GLY A 303 -9.80 1.94 -14.91
CA GLY A 303 -8.79 1.13 -15.59
C GLY A 303 -8.88 1.16 -17.13
N ASP A 304 -9.05 2.36 -17.70
CA ASP A 304 -8.77 2.55 -19.14
C ASP A 304 -7.27 2.36 -19.38
N ILE A 305 -6.90 1.35 -20.17
CA ILE A 305 -5.50 0.95 -20.38
C ILE A 305 -4.65 2.04 -21.02
N ALA A 306 -5.26 3.02 -21.71
CA ALA A 306 -4.52 4.13 -22.30
C ALA A 306 -4.11 5.20 -21.26
N LEU A 307 -4.74 5.21 -20.09
CA LEU A 307 -4.60 6.27 -19.10
C LEU A 307 -4.04 5.74 -17.78
N SER A 308 -3.13 6.49 -17.18
CA SER A 308 -2.59 6.19 -15.87
C SER A 308 -3.62 6.55 -14.79
N PRO A 309 -3.92 5.63 -13.85
CA PRO A 309 -4.78 5.93 -12.71
C PRO A 309 -4.15 6.95 -11.75
N PHE A 310 -2.86 7.27 -11.92
CA PHE A 310 -2.12 8.21 -11.07
C PHE A 310 -1.86 9.56 -11.73
N ASN A 311 -2.46 9.81 -12.91
CA ASN A 311 -2.41 11.13 -13.54
C ASN A 311 -3.39 12.09 -12.87
N PHE A 312 -2.99 12.66 -11.74
CA PHE A 312 -3.81 13.61 -10.99
C PHE A 312 -3.78 14.99 -11.65
N LYS A 313 -4.95 15.54 -11.95
CA LYS A 313 -5.10 16.85 -12.62
C LYS A 313 -6.08 17.74 -11.85
N PRO A 314 -5.95 19.08 -11.92
CA PRO A 314 -6.88 19.98 -11.24
C PRO A 314 -8.28 20.03 -11.86
N PHE A 315 -8.43 19.61 -13.13
CA PHE A 315 -9.70 19.63 -13.89
C PHE A 315 -10.48 20.97 -13.78
N ASP A 316 -9.76 22.09 -13.80
CA ASP A 316 -10.30 23.45 -13.67
C ASP A 316 -11.16 23.71 -12.42
N ILE A 317 -10.93 22.92 -11.35
CA ILE A 317 -11.55 23.17 -10.04
C ILE A 317 -10.98 24.46 -9.46
N ARG A 318 -11.89 25.36 -9.08
CA ARG A 318 -11.54 26.69 -8.54
C ARG A 318 -11.18 26.66 -7.06
N ASP A 319 -11.92 25.89 -6.27
CA ASP A 319 -11.81 25.91 -4.82
C ASP A 319 -12.24 24.59 -4.19
N ILE A 320 -11.61 24.24 -3.07
CA ILE A 320 -11.97 23.09 -2.25
C ILE A 320 -12.09 23.58 -0.80
N SER A 321 -13.29 23.45 -0.23
CA SER A 321 -13.55 23.77 1.17
C SER A 321 -13.73 22.51 2.01
N VAL A 322 -13.15 22.50 3.21
CA VAL A 322 -13.36 21.45 4.20
C VAL A 322 -14.09 22.04 5.39
N HIS A 323 -15.23 21.44 5.75
CA HIS A 323 -16.06 21.86 6.87
C HIS A 323 -15.90 20.87 8.03
N THR A 324 -15.52 21.36 9.22
CA THR A 324 -15.41 20.54 10.44
C THR A 324 -16.06 21.24 11.62
N GLY A 325 -17.11 20.65 12.21
CA GLY A 325 -17.75 21.19 13.42
C GLY A 325 -18.22 22.66 13.34
N GLY A 326 -18.60 23.14 12.15
CA GLY A 326 -18.99 24.53 11.91
C GLY A 326 -17.83 25.51 11.63
N ILE A 327 -16.58 25.04 11.64
CA ILE A 327 -15.39 25.83 11.30
C ILE A 327 -15.01 25.56 9.84
N PHE A 328 -14.65 26.64 9.14
CA PHE A 328 -14.34 26.68 7.72
C PHE A 328 -12.83 26.73 7.48
N ILE A 329 -12.31 25.80 6.67
CA ILE A 329 -10.93 25.85 6.17
C ILE A 329 -11.00 25.80 4.64
N LEU A 330 -10.63 26.91 4.00
CA LEU A 330 -10.63 27.07 2.54
C LEU A 330 -9.24 26.82 1.97
N TRP A 331 -9.17 26.01 0.91
CA TRP A 331 -7.96 25.78 0.13
C TRP A 331 -8.17 26.32 -1.27
N SER A 332 -7.73 27.55 -1.50
CA SER A 332 -7.68 28.11 -2.85
C SER A 332 -6.57 27.41 -3.64
N LEU A 333 -6.94 26.69 -4.69
CA LEU A 333 -6.01 26.18 -5.68
C LEU A 333 -5.70 27.33 -6.64
N THR A 334 -4.64 28.10 -6.37
CA THR A 334 -4.15 29.07 -7.35
C THR A 334 -3.54 28.30 -8.51
N SER A 335 -4.17 28.43 -9.68
CA SER A 335 -3.82 27.84 -10.98
C SER A 335 -2.38 28.09 -11.40
#